data_AF-I4DLI3-F1
#
_entry.id   AF-I4DLI3-F1
#
_cell.length_a   1.000
_cell.length_b   1.000
_cell.length_c   1.000
_cell.angle_alpha   90.00
_cell.angle_beta   90.00
_cell.angle_gamma   90.00
#
_symmetry.space_group_name_H-M   'P 1'
#
loop_
_entity.id
_entity.type
_entity.pdbx_description
1 polymer ?
#
loop_
_entity_poly.entity_id
_entity_poly.type
_entity_poly.pdbx_seq_one_letter_code
_entity_poly.pdbx_strand_id
1 'polypeptide(L)'
;MHPKTKIYLICLAILVSIQAVSSRSVEDLSNSGEQRQRRDVTWDKQVGKGTVFGTLGNNDQGLFGKGGYKQDIFNDDRGKLQAQAYGTRVLGATGDSSLLGGKLDWNNVNKDASATLEVTKQIHGHTNVDAALSKVWNFDKNTRLSAGGTVNTEIGHGKPDYGVGATFEHNFG
;
A
#
# COMPACT_ATOMS: atom_id res chain seq x y z
N MET A 1 -15.85 -26.40 -10.46
CA MET A 1 -14.95 -25.80 -9.43
C MET A 1 -15.28 -24.32 -9.27
N HIS A 2 -15.72 -23.90 -8.09
CA HIS A 2 -16.25 -22.55 -7.83
C HIS A 2 -15.13 -21.47 -7.76
N PRO A 3 -15.37 -20.26 -8.26
CA PRO A 3 -14.40 -19.15 -8.26
C PRO A 3 -14.00 -18.68 -6.86
N LYS A 4 -14.83 -18.95 -5.84
CA LYS A 4 -14.56 -18.60 -4.44
C LYS A 4 -13.33 -19.32 -3.89
N THR A 5 -13.07 -20.56 -4.31
CA THR A 5 -11.97 -21.39 -3.77
C THR A 5 -10.57 -20.89 -4.16
N LYS A 6 -10.46 -20.18 -5.30
CA LYS A 6 -9.16 -19.65 -5.79
C LYS A 6 -8.67 -18.44 -4.98
N ILE A 7 -9.59 -17.62 -4.45
CA ILE A 7 -9.24 -16.42 -3.68
C ILE A 7 -8.70 -16.82 -2.30
N TYR A 8 -9.31 -17.82 -1.65
CA TYR A 8 -8.82 -18.35 -0.37
C TYR A 8 -7.41 -18.96 -0.48
N LEU A 9 -7.10 -19.63 -1.60
CA LEU A 9 -5.78 -20.22 -1.82
C LEU A 9 -4.68 -19.16 -1.94
N ILE A 10 -4.97 -18.02 -2.57
CA ILE A 10 -4.03 -16.90 -2.71
C ILE A 10 -3.80 -16.22 -1.35
N CYS A 11 -4.86 -15.98 -0.58
CA CYS A 11 -4.72 -15.45 0.79
C CYS A 11 -3.93 -16.40 1.70
N LEU A 12 -4.15 -17.72 1.61
CA LEU A 12 -3.41 -18.71 2.38
C LEU A 12 -1.92 -18.73 2.00
N ALA A 13 -1.59 -18.63 0.70
CA ALA A 13 -0.21 -18.59 0.23
C ALA A 13 0.55 -17.34 0.70
N ILE A 14 -0.14 -16.19 0.80
CA ILE A 14 0.42 -14.95 1.35
C ILE A 14 0.66 -15.08 2.87
N LEU A 15 -0.27 -15.70 3.61
CA LEU A 15 -0.11 -15.94 5.05
C LEU A 15 1.02 -16.94 5.38
N VAL A 16 1.18 -18.00 4.59
CA VAL A 16 2.24 -19.02 4.78
C VAL A 16 3.63 -18.46 4.45
N SER A 17 3.75 -17.58 3.44
CA SER A 17 5.03 -16.96 3.10
C SER A 17 5.51 -15.97 4.16
N ILE A 18 4.60 -15.30 4.89
CA ILE A 18 4.94 -14.42 6.01
C ILE A 18 5.56 -15.20 7.19
N GLN A 19 5.09 -16.43 7.49
CA GLN A 19 5.64 -17.25 8.58
C GLN A 19 6.95 -17.98 8.23
N ALA A 20 7.17 -18.30 6.94
CA ALA A 20 8.41 -18.95 6.49
C ALA A 20 9.62 -18.00 6.49
N VAL A 21 9.40 -16.69 6.36
CA VAL A 21 10.49 -15.68 6.39
C VAL A 21 10.96 -15.38 7.81
N SER A 22 10.06 -15.46 8.81
CA SER A 22 10.41 -15.22 10.22
C SER A 22 11.20 -16.36 10.87
N SER A 23 11.16 -17.57 10.31
CA SER A 23 11.86 -18.75 10.85
C SER A 23 13.28 -18.92 10.30
N ARG A 24 13.57 -18.40 9.09
CA ARG A 24 14.90 -18.51 8.47
C ARG A 24 15.91 -17.45 8.91
N SER A 25 15.49 -16.47 9.71
CA SER A 25 16.32 -15.30 10.06
C SER A 25 16.88 -15.32 11.49
N VAL A 26 16.59 -16.36 12.30
CA VAL A 26 17.02 -16.42 13.70
C VAL A 26 18.33 -17.20 13.90
N GLU A 27 18.75 -18.04 12.96
CA GLU A 27 19.91 -18.93 13.15
C GLU A 27 21.25 -18.38 12.63
N ASP A 28 21.28 -17.22 11.95
CA ASP A 28 22.49 -16.73 11.25
C ASP A 28 23.09 -15.44 11.83
N LEU A 29 22.68 -15.03 13.04
CA LEU A 29 23.21 -13.83 13.73
C LEU A 29 24.30 -14.18 14.78
N SER A 30 25.16 -15.15 14.47
CA SER A 30 26.43 -15.34 15.17
C SER A 30 27.57 -14.85 14.27
N ASN A 31 28.34 -13.88 14.75
CA ASN A 31 29.48 -13.20 14.10
C ASN A 31 29.19 -12.10 13.07
N SER A 32 29.26 -10.85 13.52
CA SER A 32 30.35 -9.93 13.10
C SER A 32 30.16 -8.57 13.77
N GLY A 33 31.10 -8.23 14.64
CA GLY A 33 31.23 -6.90 15.22
C GLY A 33 31.72 -5.91 14.17
N GLU A 34 30.78 -5.22 13.53
CA GLU A 34 31.03 -3.94 12.88
C GLU A 34 29.85 -3.04 13.22
N GLN A 35 30.15 -1.89 13.82
CA GLN A 35 29.16 -0.87 14.17
C GLN A 35 28.67 -0.21 12.87
N ARG A 36 27.77 -0.92 12.16
CA ARG A 36 27.19 -0.49 10.88
C ARG A 36 26.35 0.76 11.12
N GLN A 37 26.64 1.83 10.37
CA GLN A 37 25.75 3.00 10.29
C GLN A 37 24.32 2.53 10.05
N ARG A 38 23.39 3.01 10.89
CA ARG A 38 21.95 2.76 10.77
C ARG A 38 21.51 3.23 9.38
N ARG A 39 21.25 2.30 8.46
CA ARG A 39 20.74 2.60 7.13
C ARG A 39 19.54 1.71 6.89
N ASP A 40 18.46 2.34 6.45
CA ASP A 40 17.29 1.63 6.02
C ASP A 40 17.64 0.82 4.77
N VAL A 41 17.42 -0.49 4.84
CA VAL A 41 17.63 -1.42 3.73
C VAL A 41 16.31 -1.56 3.00
N THR A 42 16.25 -1.04 1.78
CA THR A 42 15.08 -1.19 0.91
C THR A 42 15.42 -2.11 -0.25
N TRP A 43 14.49 -3.01 -0.58
CA TRP A 43 14.59 -3.89 -1.74
C TRP A 43 13.28 -3.87 -2.54
N ASP A 44 13.42 -4.02 -3.84
CA ASP A 44 12.33 -4.22 -4.79
C ASP A 44 12.84 -5.24 -5.81
N LYS A 45 12.10 -6.34 -5.98
CA LYS A 45 12.47 -7.45 -6.86
C LYS A 45 11.26 -7.94 -7.61
N GLN A 46 11.38 -7.98 -8.94
CA GLN A 46 10.39 -8.60 -9.80
C GLN A 46 10.34 -10.11 -9.55
N VAL A 47 9.14 -10.63 -9.29
CA VAL A 47 8.87 -12.06 -9.06
C VAL A 47 7.61 -12.43 -9.82
N GLY A 48 7.77 -13.19 -10.91
CA GLY A 48 6.66 -13.57 -11.78
C GLY A 48 5.99 -12.35 -12.44
N LYS A 49 4.68 -12.18 -12.19
CA LYS A 49 3.86 -11.10 -12.76
C LYS A 49 3.85 -9.81 -11.95
N GLY A 50 4.57 -9.78 -10.83
CA GLY A 50 4.58 -8.62 -9.94
C GLY A 50 5.93 -8.44 -9.29
N THR A 51 5.92 -7.70 -8.20
CA THR A 51 7.09 -7.18 -7.55
C THR A 51 6.95 -7.35 -6.05
N VAL A 52 7.90 -8.05 -5.45
CA VAL A 52 8.08 -8.08 -4.00
C VAL A 52 8.91 -6.89 -3.60
N PHE A 53 8.46 -6.14 -2.60
CA PHE A 53 9.17 -4.99 -2.08
C PHE A 53 9.24 -5.06 -0.56
N GLY A 54 10.20 -4.35 0.02
CA GLY A 54 10.26 -4.16 1.46
C GLY A 54 11.33 -3.18 1.88
N THR A 55 11.21 -2.75 3.12
CA THR A 55 12.14 -1.86 3.79
C THR A 55 12.31 -2.35 5.22
N LEU A 56 13.54 -2.45 5.69
CA LEU A 56 13.89 -2.66 7.09
C LEU A 56 14.74 -1.49 7.54
N GLY A 57 14.35 -0.84 8.62
CA GLY A 57 15.04 0.33 9.13
C GLY A 57 15.03 0.36 10.64
N ASN A 58 15.86 1.21 11.21
CA ASN A 58 15.98 1.38 12.65
C ASN A 58 16.25 2.86 12.96
N ASN A 59 15.41 3.45 13.80
CA ASN A 59 15.55 4.82 14.27
C ASN A 59 15.67 4.87 15.80
N ASP A 60 15.79 6.06 16.37
CA ASP A 60 15.94 6.23 17.83
C ASP A 60 14.74 5.74 18.65
N GLN A 61 13.62 5.44 18.00
CA GLN A 61 12.39 4.96 18.64
C GLN A 61 12.15 3.46 18.46
N GLY A 62 12.87 2.79 17.55
CA GLY A 62 12.71 1.35 17.35
C GLY A 62 13.09 0.83 15.95
N LEU A 63 12.97 -0.49 15.81
CA LEU A 63 13.11 -1.20 14.54
C LEU A 63 11.76 -1.16 13.80
N PHE A 64 11.78 -0.85 12.51
CA PHE A 64 10.60 -0.95 11.66
C PHE A 64 10.87 -1.79 10.42
N GLY A 65 9.82 -2.46 9.96
CA GLY A 65 9.82 -3.27 8.76
C GLY A 65 8.54 -3.06 7.98
N LYS A 66 8.67 -3.01 6.65
CA LYS A 66 7.58 -3.07 5.69
C LYS A 66 7.92 -4.11 4.65
N GLY A 67 6.95 -4.89 4.22
CA GLY A 67 7.13 -5.84 3.14
C GLY A 67 5.81 -6.08 2.43
N GLY A 68 5.86 -6.36 1.14
CA GLY A 68 4.64 -6.63 0.39
C GLY A 68 4.90 -7.10 -1.03
N TYR A 69 3.79 -7.31 -1.73
CA TYR A 69 3.76 -7.68 -3.13
C TYR A 69 2.80 -6.76 -3.87
N LYS A 70 3.23 -6.22 -5.01
CA LYS A 70 2.41 -5.42 -5.92
C LYS A 70 2.40 -6.06 -7.30
N GLN A 71 1.27 -6.01 -8.00
CA GLN A 71 1.15 -6.47 -9.37
C GLN A 71 0.13 -5.63 -10.13
N ASP A 72 0.39 -5.43 -11.42
CA ASP A 72 -0.59 -4.83 -12.32
C ASP A 72 -1.63 -5.89 -12.69
N ILE A 73 -2.90 -5.64 -12.39
CA ILE A 73 -4.03 -6.48 -12.83
C ILE A 73 -4.25 -6.29 -14.33
N PHE A 74 -4.24 -5.05 -14.78
CA PHE A 74 -4.23 -4.68 -16.18
C PHE A 74 -3.50 -3.36 -16.38
N ASN A 75 -2.98 -3.20 -17.59
CA ASN A 75 -2.37 -1.97 -18.09
C ASN A 75 -2.69 -1.90 -19.59
N ASP A 76 -3.86 -1.37 -19.92
CA ASP A 76 -4.41 -1.30 -21.27
C ASP A 76 -5.16 0.02 -21.50
N ASP A 77 -5.91 0.14 -22.59
CA ASP A 77 -6.64 1.37 -22.95
C ASP A 77 -7.67 1.82 -21.89
N ARG A 78 -8.06 0.92 -20.98
CA ARG A 78 -8.94 1.24 -19.84
C ARG A 78 -8.19 1.94 -18.71
N GLY A 79 -6.85 1.99 -18.77
CA GLY A 79 -5.96 2.54 -17.77
C GLY A 79 -5.05 1.47 -17.16
N LYS A 80 -4.42 1.80 -16.04
CA LYS A 80 -3.61 0.89 -15.24
C LYS A 80 -4.31 0.64 -13.91
N LEU A 81 -4.57 -0.63 -13.59
CA LEU A 81 -5.03 -1.07 -12.28
C LEU A 81 -3.92 -1.90 -11.62
N GLN A 82 -3.42 -1.43 -10.49
CA GLN A 82 -2.44 -2.12 -9.67
C GLN A 82 -3.08 -2.60 -8.37
N ALA A 83 -2.78 -3.82 -7.99
CA ALA A 83 -3.10 -4.36 -6.68
C ALA A 83 -1.83 -4.54 -5.86
N GLN A 84 -1.91 -4.23 -4.58
CA GLN A 84 -0.83 -4.37 -3.63
C GLN A 84 -1.35 -4.99 -2.33
N ALA A 85 -0.57 -5.87 -1.73
CA ALA A 85 -0.75 -6.33 -0.37
C ALA A 85 0.56 -6.13 0.39
N TYR A 86 0.51 -5.67 1.63
CA TYR A 86 1.69 -5.43 2.44
C TYR A 86 1.41 -5.64 3.92
N GLY A 87 2.48 -5.83 4.67
CA GLY A 87 2.49 -5.76 6.12
C GLY A 87 3.58 -4.81 6.60
N THR A 88 3.34 -4.19 7.74
CA THR A 88 4.35 -3.45 8.49
C THR A 88 4.42 -3.99 9.90
N ARG A 89 5.60 -3.89 10.49
CA ARG A 89 5.84 -4.13 11.91
C ARG A 89 6.78 -3.06 12.44
N VAL A 90 6.44 -2.49 13.58
CA VAL A 90 7.31 -1.58 14.33
C VAL A 90 7.52 -2.19 15.70
N LEU A 91 8.77 -2.30 16.11
CA LEU A 91 9.21 -2.72 17.44
C LEU A 91 9.82 -1.48 18.11
N GLY A 92 9.05 -0.82 18.97
CA GLY A 92 9.47 0.41 19.63
C GLY A 92 9.51 0.29 21.14
N ALA A 93 10.27 1.19 21.79
CA ALA A 93 10.36 1.22 23.25
C ALA A 93 9.00 1.48 23.93
N THR A 94 8.06 2.08 23.20
CA THR A 94 6.70 2.40 23.66
C THR A 94 5.66 1.34 23.26
N GLY A 95 6.08 0.23 22.63
CA GLY A 95 5.21 -0.87 22.24
C GLY A 95 5.39 -1.31 20.77
N ASP A 96 4.99 -2.54 20.51
CA ASP A 96 4.99 -3.14 19.18
C ASP A 96 3.69 -2.81 18.44
N SER A 97 3.79 -2.47 17.16
CA SER A 97 2.63 -2.37 16.29
C SER A 97 2.83 -3.22 15.04
N SER A 98 1.74 -3.79 14.54
CA SER A 98 1.74 -4.53 13.28
C SER A 98 0.49 -4.17 12.52
N LEU A 99 0.64 -3.97 11.22
CA LEU A 99 -0.45 -3.59 10.32
C LEU A 99 -0.36 -4.43 9.06
N LEU A 100 -1.52 -4.85 8.56
CA LEU A 100 -1.68 -5.50 7.27
C LEU A 100 -2.53 -4.59 6.39
N GLY A 101 -2.18 -4.48 5.12
CA GLY A 101 -2.86 -3.59 4.19
C GLY A 101 -3.01 -4.21 2.81
N GLY A 102 -4.09 -3.84 2.14
CA GLY A 102 -4.33 -4.11 0.73
C GLY A 102 -4.75 -2.84 0.03
N LYS A 103 -4.14 -2.53 -1.12
CA LYS A 103 -4.41 -1.34 -1.90
C LYS A 103 -4.72 -1.71 -3.34
N LEU A 104 -5.75 -1.09 -3.90
CA LEU A 104 -6.08 -1.06 -5.32
C LEU A 104 -5.91 0.37 -5.81
N ASP A 105 -5.10 0.54 -6.84
CA ASP A 105 -4.78 1.84 -7.42
C ASP A 105 -5.10 1.79 -8.91
N TRP A 106 -6.11 2.55 -9.33
CA TRP A 106 -6.49 2.70 -10.72
C TRP A 106 -6.19 4.11 -11.20
N ASN A 107 -5.56 4.21 -12.36
CA ASN A 107 -5.43 5.47 -13.06
C ASN A 107 -5.67 5.29 -14.56
N ASN A 108 -6.16 6.35 -15.20
CA ASN A 108 -6.26 6.42 -16.65
C ASN A 108 -5.72 7.77 -17.10
N VAL A 109 -4.49 7.75 -17.62
CA VAL A 109 -3.79 8.93 -18.12
C VAL A 109 -4.57 9.59 -19.26
N ASN A 110 -5.22 8.81 -20.12
CA ASN A 110 -5.98 9.34 -21.26
C ASN A 110 -7.29 10.02 -20.85
N LYS A 111 -7.80 9.75 -19.65
CA LYS A 111 -9.05 10.32 -19.13
C LYS A 111 -8.83 11.24 -17.92
N ASP A 112 -7.56 11.51 -17.61
CA ASP A 112 -7.09 12.23 -16.42
C ASP A 112 -7.88 11.87 -15.15
N ALA A 113 -8.09 10.58 -14.93
CA ALA A 113 -8.90 10.07 -13.83
C ALA A 113 -8.10 9.09 -12.99
N SER A 114 -8.31 9.12 -11.68
CA SER A 114 -7.72 8.15 -10.76
C SER A 114 -8.71 7.75 -9.67
N ALA A 115 -8.54 6.53 -9.17
CA ALA A 115 -9.30 6.00 -8.06
C ALA A 115 -8.39 5.10 -7.23
N THR A 116 -8.52 5.19 -5.92
CA THR A 116 -7.74 4.40 -4.98
C THR A 116 -8.68 3.82 -3.95
N LEU A 117 -8.46 2.56 -3.58
CA LEU A 117 -9.12 1.90 -2.48
C LEU A 117 -8.07 1.17 -1.65
N GLU A 118 -7.96 1.48 -0.37
CA GLU A 118 -7.05 0.87 0.57
C GLU A 118 -7.82 0.35 1.77
N VAL A 119 -7.46 -0.84 2.23
CA VAL A 119 -8.00 -1.45 3.44
C VAL A 119 -6.83 -1.82 4.31
N THR A 120 -6.79 -1.32 5.54
CA THR A 120 -5.74 -1.62 6.51
C THR A 120 -6.33 -2.22 7.78
N LYS A 121 -5.58 -3.12 8.41
CA LYS A 121 -5.92 -3.76 9.67
C LYS A 121 -4.73 -3.67 10.61
N GLN A 122 -4.91 -2.99 11.73
CA GLN A 122 -3.97 -3.06 12.84
C GLN A 122 -4.20 -4.35 13.63
N ILE A 123 -3.13 -5.12 13.89
CA ILE A 123 -3.21 -6.32 14.72
C ILE A 123 -3.49 -5.88 16.17
N HIS A 124 -4.53 -6.45 16.78
CA HIS A 124 -5.11 -6.01 18.06
C HIS A 124 -5.75 -4.61 18.03
N GLY A 125 -6.00 -4.06 16.85
CA GLY A 125 -6.60 -2.75 16.69
C GLY A 125 -7.69 -2.73 15.62
N HIS A 126 -7.89 -1.54 15.08
CA HIS A 126 -8.96 -1.23 14.18
C HIS A 126 -8.69 -1.65 12.74
N THR A 127 -9.75 -1.63 11.93
CA THR A 127 -9.68 -1.82 10.48
C THR A 127 -10.10 -0.52 9.82
N ASN A 128 -9.28 0.06 8.95
CA ASN A 128 -9.63 1.27 8.22
C ASN A 128 -9.86 0.96 6.74
N VAL A 129 -10.76 1.71 6.13
CA VAL A 129 -11.02 1.70 4.70
C VAL A 129 -10.90 3.12 4.20
N ASP A 130 -10.01 3.30 3.25
CA ASP A 130 -9.72 4.55 2.58
C ASP A 130 -10.09 4.43 1.11
N ALA A 131 -10.95 5.31 0.63
CA ALA A 131 -11.30 5.41 -0.79
C ALA A 131 -11.07 6.83 -1.27
N ALA A 132 -10.45 6.98 -2.43
CA ALA A 132 -10.23 8.26 -3.09
C ALA A 132 -10.59 8.15 -4.57
N LEU A 133 -11.12 9.24 -5.13
CA LEU A 133 -11.36 9.37 -6.56
C LEU A 133 -11.03 10.80 -6.98
N SER A 134 -10.46 10.96 -8.16
CA SER A 134 -10.20 12.27 -8.74
C SER A 134 -10.32 12.24 -10.25
N LYS A 135 -10.63 13.40 -10.82
CA LYS A 135 -10.71 13.62 -12.26
C LYS A 135 -10.30 15.03 -12.61
N VAL A 136 -9.63 15.16 -13.75
CA VAL A 136 -9.29 16.44 -14.37
C VAL A 136 -10.02 16.56 -15.70
N TRP A 137 -10.54 17.74 -15.98
CA TRP A 137 -11.09 18.13 -17.26
C TRP A 137 -10.24 19.27 -17.82
N ASN A 138 -9.60 19.01 -18.95
CA ASN A 138 -8.90 20.01 -19.73
C ASN A 138 -9.90 20.58 -20.73
N PHE A 139 -10.41 21.78 -20.47
CA PHE A 139 -11.38 22.43 -21.36
C PHE A 139 -10.69 23.06 -22.56
N ASP A 140 -9.52 23.66 -22.33
CA ASP A 140 -8.67 24.25 -23.34
C ASP A 140 -7.21 24.19 -22.87
N LYS A 141 -6.26 24.56 -23.73
CA LYS A 141 -4.81 24.59 -23.43
C LYS A 141 -4.45 25.44 -22.21
N ASN A 142 -5.34 26.34 -21.82
CA ASN A 142 -5.13 27.31 -20.74
C ASN A 142 -6.09 27.12 -19.57
N THR A 143 -7.06 26.18 -19.64
CA THR A 143 -8.10 26.03 -18.62
C THR A 143 -8.22 24.59 -18.15
N ARG A 144 -7.99 24.38 -16.84
CA ARG A 144 -8.02 23.09 -16.18
C ARG A 144 -8.97 23.12 -14.99
N LEU A 145 -9.88 22.16 -14.92
CA LEU A 145 -10.69 21.89 -13.74
C LEU A 145 -10.33 20.53 -13.19
N SER A 146 -10.02 20.43 -11.90
CA SER A 146 -9.87 19.16 -11.20
C SER A 146 -10.93 19.05 -10.11
N ALA A 147 -11.47 17.87 -9.91
CA ALA A 147 -12.32 17.56 -8.76
C ALA A 147 -11.98 16.18 -8.22
N GLY A 148 -12.16 16.00 -6.91
CA GLY A 148 -11.94 14.74 -6.25
C GLY A 148 -12.66 14.63 -4.92
N GLY A 149 -12.74 13.40 -4.44
CA GLY A 149 -13.34 13.05 -3.18
C GLY A 149 -12.52 11.98 -2.47
N THR A 150 -12.63 11.96 -1.16
CA THR A 150 -12.01 10.99 -0.27
C THR A 150 -13.04 10.55 0.77
N VAL A 151 -12.97 9.28 1.16
CA VAL A 151 -13.74 8.69 2.24
C VAL A 151 -12.77 7.86 3.07
N ASN A 152 -12.66 8.16 4.35
CA ASN A 152 -11.97 7.32 5.32
C ASN A 152 -13.00 6.85 6.33
N THR A 153 -13.02 5.55 6.62
CA THR A 153 -13.87 5.02 7.67
C THR A 153 -13.18 3.90 8.41
N GLU A 154 -13.34 3.89 9.72
CA GLU A 154 -13.00 2.76 10.55
C GLU A 154 -14.18 1.75 10.53
N ILE A 155 -13.90 0.48 10.27
CA ILE A 155 -14.93 -0.58 10.27
C ILE A 155 -15.23 -0.96 11.72
N GLY A 156 -16.45 -0.66 12.16
CA GLY A 156 -16.99 -1.10 13.45
C GLY A 156 -17.02 -0.02 14.53
N HIS A 157 -16.33 1.10 14.34
CA HIS A 157 -16.38 2.27 15.22
C HIS A 157 -16.21 3.57 14.40
N GLY A 158 -16.78 4.67 14.89
CA GLY A 158 -16.60 6.00 14.28
C GLY A 158 -17.59 6.35 13.17
N LYS A 159 -17.68 7.66 12.88
CA LYS A 159 -18.38 8.17 11.70
C LYS A 159 -17.36 8.23 10.55
N PRO A 160 -17.75 7.89 9.32
CA PRO A 160 -16.90 8.08 8.16
C PRO A 160 -16.54 9.55 7.97
N ASP A 161 -15.27 9.81 7.69
CA ASP A 161 -14.73 11.10 7.31
C ASP A 161 -14.76 11.24 5.79
N TYR A 162 -15.30 12.37 5.32
CA TYR A 162 -15.43 12.66 3.90
C TYR A 162 -14.70 13.96 3.57
N GLY A 163 -13.92 13.95 2.51
CA GLY A 163 -13.29 15.14 1.94
C GLY A 163 -13.70 15.31 0.49
N VAL A 164 -14.05 16.52 0.08
CA VAL A 164 -14.29 16.87 -1.33
C VAL A 164 -13.49 18.12 -1.67
N GLY A 165 -12.92 18.14 -2.87
CA GLY A 165 -12.13 19.27 -3.33
C GLY A 165 -12.30 19.47 -4.83
N ALA A 166 -12.31 20.73 -5.25
CA ALA A 166 -12.26 21.11 -6.65
C ALA A 166 -11.29 22.29 -6.83
N THR A 167 -10.48 22.24 -7.88
CA THR A 167 -9.54 23.30 -8.23
C THR A 167 -9.79 23.74 -9.66
N PHE A 168 -9.91 25.04 -9.88
CA PHE A 168 -9.98 25.64 -11.20
C PHE A 168 -8.71 26.46 -11.43
N GLU A 169 -8.01 26.16 -12.51
CA GLU A 169 -6.80 26.84 -12.92
C GLU A 169 -6.98 27.41 -14.32
N HIS A 170 -6.63 28.69 -14.48
CA HIS A 170 -6.59 29.36 -15.77
C HIS A 170 -5.25 30.07 -15.93
N ASN A 171 -4.52 29.75 -16.99
CA ASN A 171 -3.23 30.37 -17.28
C ASN A 171 -3.42 31.50 -18.30
N PHE A 172 -3.20 32.74 -17.86
CA PHE A 172 -3.24 33.93 -18.71
C PHE A 172 -1.88 34.07 -19.41
N GLY A 173 -1.69 33.32 -20.50
CA GLY A 173 -0.55 33.46 -21.40
C GLY A 173 -0.65 34.71 -22.25
#